data_AF-A0A1B8P725-F1
#
_entry.id   AF-A0A1B8P725-F1
#
_cell.length_a   1.000
_cell.length_b   1.000
_cell.length_c   1.000
_cell.angle_alpha   90.00
_cell.angle_beta   90.00
_cell.angle_gamma   90.00
#
_symmetry.space_group_name_H-M   'P 1'
#
loop_
_entity.id
_entity.type
_entity.pdbx_description
1 polymer ?
#
loop_
_entity_poly.entity_id
_entity_poly.type
_entity_poly.pdbx_seq_one_letter_code
_entity_poly.pdbx_strand_id
1 'polypeptide(L)'
;MLTGFAIGFSRNTGLGWQLVGEWFLINGALSGAATLVALAHPLTVLATVVAAPLTSLNPTIGAGFVAAGVELALRKPKVRDFSTLRHDVTELKGWWRNRVSRTLLVFLTATLGSAAGTWIAGLRIAGTLFG
;
A
#
# COMPACT_ATOMS: atom_id res chain seq x y z
N MET A 1 -14.58 6.35 -6.40
CA MET A 1 -14.41 4.90 -6.18
C MET A 1 -15.69 4.24 -5.70
N LEU A 2 -16.20 4.58 -4.51
CA LEU A 2 -17.47 4.04 -3.99
C LEU A 2 -18.65 4.24 -4.96
N THR A 3 -18.68 5.35 -5.69
CA THR A 3 -19.64 5.62 -6.77
C THR A 3 -19.54 4.64 -7.96
N GLY A 4 -18.35 4.19 -8.33
CA GLY A 4 -18.17 3.21 -9.42
C GLY A 4 -18.68 1.82 -9.04
N PHE A 5 -18.45 1.40 -7.78
CA PHE A 5 -19.03 0.18 -7.24
C PHE A 5 -20.55 0.28 -7.11
N ALA A 6 -21.08 1.41 -6.61
CA ALA A 6 -22.51 1.63 -6.49
C ALA A 6 -23.22 1.57 -7.85
N ILE A 7 -22.64 2.15 -8.90
CA ILE A 7 -23.18 2.07 -10.28
C ILE A 7 -23.08 0.65 -10.84
N GLY A 8 -21.96 -0.05 -10.62
CA GLY A 8 -21.79 -1.45 -11.03
C GLY A 8 -22.83 -2.37 -10.41
N PHE A 9 -23.02 -2.28 -9.09
CA PHE A 9 -24.06 -3.02 -8.36
C PHE A 9 -25.49 -2.62 -8.78
N SER A 10 -25.71 -1.36 -9.13
CA SER A 10 -27.00 -0.87 -9.62
C SER A 10 -27.38 -1.40 -11.01
N ARG A 11 -26.41 -1.78 -11.85
CA ARG A 11 -26.68 -2.37 -13.17
C ARG A 11 -26.69 -3.89 -13.15
N ASN A 12 -25.74 -4.52 -12.45
CA ASN A 12 -25.68 -5.98 -12.31
C ASN A 12 -24.81 -6.35 -11.09
N THR A 13 -25.37 -7.12 -10.16
CA THR A 13 -24.64 -7.62 -8.98
C THR A 13 -23.39 -8.43 -9.33
N GLY A 14 -23.37 -9.13 -10.47
CA GLY A 14 -22.18 -9.84 -10.96
C GLY A 14 -21.04 -8.91 -11.37
N LEU A 15 -21.36 -7.79 -12.03
CA LEU A 15 -20.37 -6.77 -12.42
C LEU A 15 -19.79 -6.05 -11.21
N GLY A 16 -20.63 -5.76 -10.20
CA GLY A 16 -20.18 -5.18 -8.93
C GLY A 16 -19.09 -6.03 -8.26
N TRP A 17 -19.31 -7.34 -8.15
CA TRP A 17 -18.31 -8.27 -7.58
C TRP A 17 -17.04 -8.38 -8.42
N GLN A 18 -17.16 -8.35 -9.75
CA GLN A 18 -16.01 -8.42 -10.65
C GLN A 18 -15.11 -7.18 -10.51
N LEU A 19 -15.72 -6.00 -10.44
CA LEU A 19 -15.00 -4.74 -10.19
C LEU A 19 -14.30 -4.75 -8.82
N VAL A 20 -14.95 -5.28 -7.78
CA VAL A 20 -14.36 -5.37 -6.43
C VAL A 20 -13.15 -6.31 -6.45
N GLY A 21 -13.27 -7.44 -7.16
CA GLY A 21 -12.17 -8.39 -7.36
C GLY A 21 -10.99 -7.74 -8.08
N GLU A 22 -11.21 -7.10 -9.23
CA GLU A 22 -10.16 -6.40 -9.97
C GLU A 22 -9.50 -5.30 -9.13
N TRP A 23 -10.29 -4.54 -8.39
CA TRP A 23 -9.80 -3.50 -7.49
C TRP A 23 -8.87 -4.06 -6.41
N PHE A 24 -9.30 -5.13 -5.74
CA PHE A 24 -8.54 -5.79 -4.71
C PHE A 24 -7.22 -6.34 -5.27
N LEU A 25 -7.29 -6.92 -6.46
CA LEU A 25 -6.14 -7.51 -7.15
C LEU A 25 -5.13 -6.43 -7.56
N ILE A 26 -5.58 -5.33 -8.18
CA ILE A 26 -4.71 -4.24 -8.63
C ILE A 26 -4.09 -3.51 -7.43
N ASN A 27 -4.90 -3.06 -6.46
CA ASN A 27 -4.37 -2.33 -5.29
C ASN A 27 -3.46 -3.20 -4.43
N GLY A 28 -3.89 -4.44 -4.18
CA GLY A 28 -3.12 -5.40 -3.41
C GLY A 28 -1.79 -5.73 -4.09
N ALA A 29 -1.80 -6.06 -5.39
CA ALA A 29 -0.58 -6.41 -6.12
C ALA A 29 0.38 -5.22 -6.23
N LEU A 30 -0.10 -4.02 -6.57
CA LEU A 30 0.77 -2.85 -6.73
C LEU A 30 1.38 -2.41 -5.40
N SER A 31 0.57 -2.36 -4.33
CA SER A 31 1.06 -1.99 -2.99
C SER A 31 1.98 -3.07 -2.43
N GLY A 32 1.65 -4.35 -2.61
CA GLY A 32 2.50 -5.47 -2.22
C GLY A 32 3.85 -5.44 -2.94
N ALA A 33 3.85 -5.20 -4.26
CA ALA A 33 5.07 -5.07 -5.05
C ALA A 33 5.93 -3.87 -4.58
N ALA A 34 5.32 -2.72 -4.34
CA ALA A 34 6.04 -1.54 -3.83
C ALA A 34 6.65 -1.81 -2.44
N THR A 35 5.95 -2.57 -1.60
CA THR A 35 6.42 -2.96 -0.26
C THR A 35 7.53 -4.01 -0.33
N LEU A 36 7.48 -4.91 -1.32
CA LEU A 36 8.55 -5.85 -1.61
C LEU A 36 9.84 -5.15 -2.07
N VAL A 37 9.72 -4.12 -2.92
CA VAL A 37 10.86 -3.29 -3.35
C VAL A 37 11.53 -2.61 -2.14
N ALA A 38 10.76 -2.28 -1.11
CA ALA A 38 11.30 -1.76 0.14
C ALA A 38 12.06 -2.79 1.00
N LEU A 39 12.11 -4.07 0.57
CA LEU A 39 12.64 -5.19 1.34
C LEU A 39 12.02 -5.26 2.76
N ALA A 40 10.71 -5.00 2.81
CA ALA A 40 9.90 -5.13 4.00
C ALA A 40 9.84 -6.59 4.46
N HIS A 41 9.45 -6.81 5.71
CA HIS A 41 9.19 -8.16 6.20
C HIS A 41 8.07 -8.84 5.37
N PRO A 42 8.14 -10.16 5.08
CA PRO A 42 7.10 -10.85 4.31
C PRO A 42 5.69 -10.67 4.89
N LEU A 43 5.58 -10.66 6.23
CA LEU A 43 4.32 -10.36 6.93
C LEU A 43 3.83 -8.92 6.68
N THR A 44 4.74 -7.95 6.56
CA THR A 44 4.39 -6.56 6.20
C THR A 44 3.86 -6.49 4.78
N VAL A 45 4.44 -7.23 3.84
CA VAL A 45 3.95 -7.32 2.46
C VAL A 45 2.53 -7.87 2.45
N LEU A 46 2.29 -9.00 3.14
CA LEU A 46 0.95 -9.60 3.24
C LEU A 46 -0.06 -8.64 3.88
N ALA A 47 0.33 -7.97 4.97
CA ALA A 47 -0.51 -6.97 5.62
C ALA A 47 -0.83 -5.81 4.68
N THR A 48 0.13 -5.36 3.88
CA THR A 48 -0.06 -4.25 2.94
C THR A 48 -0.95 -4.63 1.77
N VAL A 49 -0.85 -5.87 1.27
CA VAL A 49 -1.72 -6.39 0.19
C VAL A 49 -3.18 -6.40 0.63
N VAL A 50 -3.46 -6.79 1.88
CA VAL A 50 -4.83 -6.83 2.41
C VAL A 50 -5.30 -5.44 2.85
N ALA A 51 -4.40 -4.64 3.44
CA ALA A 51 -4.73 -3.30 3.93
C ALA A 51 -4.97 -2.33 2.78
N ALA A 52 -4.20 -2.36 1.69
CA ALA A 52 -4.32 -1.42 0.58
C ALA A 52 -5.77 -1.24 0.06
N PRO A 53 -6.50 -2.30 -0.34
CA PRO A 53 -7.87 -2.15 -0.81
C PRO A 53 -8.85 -1.68 0.27
N LEU A 54 -8.63 -2.03 1.55
CA LEU A 54 -9.43 -1.57 2.68
C LEU A 54 -9.19 -0.08 3.00
N THR A 55 -7.92 0.35 2.96
CA THR A 55 -7.51 1.74 3.21
C THR A 55 -7.90 2.68 2.07
N SER A 56 -7.93 2.22 0.83
CA SER A 56 -8.45 3.02 -0.28
C SER A 56 -9.99 3.15 -0.25
N LEU A 57 -10.70 2.27 0.48
CA LEU A 57 -12.13 2.42 0.79
C LEU A 57 -12.37 3.40 1.95
N ASN A 58 -11.46 3.45 2.92
CA ASN A 58 -11.51 4.39 4.05
C ASN A 58 -10.18 5.15 4.23
N PRO A 59 -10.07 6.38 3.68
CA PRO A 59 -8.82 7.14 3.66
C PRO A 59 -8.34 7.63 5.04
N THR A 60 -9.04 7.29 6.13
CA THR A 60 -8.62 7.66 7.50
C THR A 60 -7.25 7.09 7.89
N ILE A 61 -6.84 5.95 7.33
CA ILE A 61 -5.53 5.35 7.57
C ILE A 61 -4.97 4.89 6.23
N GLY A 62 -3.96 5.57 5.70
CA GLY A 62 -3.35 5.17 4.43
C GLY A 62 -2.63 3.81 4.52
N ALA A 63 -2.55 3.09 3.39
CA ALA A 63 -1.87 1.78 3.30
C ALA A 63 -0.45 1.80 3.88
N GLY A 64 0.28 2.92 3.69
CA GLY A 64 1.61 3.11 4.24
C GLY A 64 1.66 3.12 5.77
N PHE A 65 0.65 3.66 6.46
CA PHE A 65 0.61 3.64 7.92
C PHE A 65 0.45 2.22 8.46
N VAL A 66 -0.37 1.40 7.81
CA VAL A 66 -0.53 -0.01 8.17
C VAL A 66 0.76 -0.78 7.90
N ALA A 67 1.37 -0.59 6.71
CA ALA A 67 2.63 -1.22 6.34
C ALA A 67 3.76 -0.84 7.32
N ALA A 68 3.92 0.45 7.60
CA ALA A 68 4.93 0.95 8.52
C ALA A 68 4.68 0.50 9.96
N GLY A 69 3.41 0.49 10.41
CA GLY A 69 3.04 0.01 11.73
C GLY A 69 3.36 -1.48 11.93
N VAL A 70 3.07 -2.31 10.94
CA VAL A 70 3.39 -3.75 10.96
C VAL A 70 4.91 -3.96 10.88
N GLU A 71 5.62 -3.23 10.03
CA GLU A 71 7.09 -3.30 9.96
C GLU A 71 7.73 -2.87 11.29
N LEU A 72 7.23 -1.81 11.92
CA LEU A 72 7.70 -1.31 13.21
C LEU A 72 7.42 -2.33 14.33
N ALA A 73 6.27 -2.99 14.30
CA ALA A 73 5.91 -4.02 15.27
C ALA A 73 6.80 -5.27 15.15
N LEU A 74 7.12 -5.69 13.92
CA LEU A 74 7.95 -6.86 13.63
C LEU A 74 9.45 -6.56 13.79
N ARG A 75 9.90 -5.41 13.32
CA ARG A 75 11.30 -4.94 13.39
C ARG A 75 11.43 -3.73 14.31
N LYS A 76 11.08 -3.90 15.58
CA LYS A 76 11.16 -2.84 16.59
C LYS A 76 12.52 -2.11 16.54
N PRO A 77 12.55 -0.80 16.24
CA PRO A 77 13.77 -0.02 16.25
C PRO A 77 14.23 0.23 17.68
N LYS A 78 15.54 0.31 17.87
CA LYS A 78 16.15 0.67 19.15
C LYS A 78 16.42 2.16 19.20
N VAL A 79 16.53 2.73 20.41
CA VAL A 79 16.89 4.16 20.60
C VAL A 79 18.20 4.51 19.88
N ARG A 80 19.16 3.57 19.83
CA ARG A 80 20.42 3.75 19.09
C ARG A 80 20.22 3.96 17.59
N ASP A 81 19.19 3.35 16.99
CA ASP A 81 18.91 3.48 15.56
C ASP A 81 18.47 4.91 15.20
N PHE A 82 17.87 5.66 16.14
CA PHE A 82 17.57 7.08 15.95
C PHE A 82 18.82 7.96 15.97
N SER A 83 19.82 7.60 16.80
CA SER A 83 21.07 8.34 16.88
C SER A 83 21.91 8.24 15.60
N THR A 84 21.91 7.06 14.95
CA THR A 84 22.63 6.85 13.68
C THR A 84 21.80 7.21 12.45
N LEU A 85 20.49 7.45 12.60
CA LEU A 85 19.56 7.72 11.50
C LEU A 85 20.07 8.81 10.56
N ARG A 86 20.52 9.95 11.10
CA ARG A 86 20.98 11.11 10.31
C ARG A 86 22.16 10.76 9.39
N HIS A 87 23.01 9.83 9.81
CA HIS A 87 24.15 9.36 9.03
C HIS A 87 23.74 8.22 8.09
N ASP A 88 22.81 7.36 8.51
CA ASP A 88 22.32 6.26 7.68
C ASP A 88 21.42 6.74 6.53
N VAL A 89 20.71 7.87 6.64
CA VAL A 89 19.89 8.40 5.53
C VAL A 89 20.72 9.10 4.43
N THR A 90 21.99 9.44 4.68
CA THR A 90 22.85 10.04 3.63
C THR A 90 23.39 9.02 2.64
N GLU A 91 23.41 7.73 3.00
CA GLU A 91 23.79 6.65 2.11
C GLU A 91 22.58 5.85 1.67
N LEU A 92 22.43 5.60 0.37
CA LEU A 92 21.36 4.75 -0.17
C LEU A 92 21.29 3.39 0.54
N LYS A 93 22.43 2.73 0.83
CA LYS A 93 22.44 1.47 1.59
C LYS A 93 21.99 1.62 3.04
N GLY A 94 22.21 2.78 3.66
CA GLY A 94 21.81 3.04 5.04
C GLY A 94 20.29 3.11 5.24
N TRP A 95 19.54 3.41 4.16
CA TRP A 95 18.07 3.30 4.16
C TRP A 95 17.57 1.88 4.39
N TRP A 96 18.27 0.86 3.89
CA TRP A 96 17.93 -0.53 4.19
C TRP A 96 18.60 -1.01 5.47
N ARG A 97 19.79 -0.50 5.83
CA ARG A 97 20.52 -1.01 7.00
C ARG A 97 19.88 -0.59 8.32
N ASN A 98 19.37 0.63 8.42
CA ASN A 98 18.75 1.14 9.64
C ASN A 98 17.25 0.81 9.67
N ARG A 99 16.76 0.34 10.83
CA ARG A 99 15.36 -0.10 11.00
C ARG A 99 14.37 1.06 10.88
N VAL A 100 14.76 2.24 11.34
CA VAL A 100 13.92 3.45 11.30
C VAL A 100 13.79 3.96 9.86
N SER A 101 14.92 4.13 9.15
CA SER A 101 14.90 4.54 7.73
C SER A 101 14.20 3.50 6.86
N ARG A 102 14.38 2.20 7.12
CA ARG A 102 13.66 1.14 6.42
C ARG A 102 12.15 1.23 6.64
N THR A 103 11.70 1.50 7.86
CA THR A 103 10.26 1.67 8.15
C THR A 103 9.68 2.87 7.40
N LEU A 104 10.41 3.98 7.31
CA LEU A 104 10.03 5.14 6.50
C LEU A 104 10.01 4.82 5.00
N LEU A 105 10.97 4.04 4.52
CA LEU A 105 11.01 3.58 3.13
C LEU A 105 9.77 2.73 2.81
N VAL A 106 9.43 1.78 3.69
CA VAL A 106 8.21 0.96 3.58
C VAL A 106 6.94 1.81 3.58
N PHE A 107 6.86 2.80 4.49
CA PHE A 107 5.74 3.75 4.52
C PHE A 107 5.57 4.47 3.17
N LEU A 108 6.65 5.02 2.64
CA LEU A 108 6.66 5.79 1.41
C LEU A 108 6.31 4.93 0.20
N THR A 109 6.95 3.76 0.05
CA THR A 109 6.68 2.89 -1.10
C THR A 109 5.27 2.31 -1.07
N ALA A 110 4.77 1.90 0.10
CA ALA A 110 3.40 1.41 0.23
C ALA A 110 2.36 2.52 -0.06
N THR A 111 2.61 3.75 0.38
CA THR A 111 1.75 4.91 0.08
C THR A 111 1.74 5.22 -1.41
N LEU A 112 2.92 5.24 -2.05
CA LEU A 112 3.04 5.45 -3.49
C LEU A 112 2.38 4.33 -4.29
N GLY A 113 2.56 3.07 -3.88
CA GLY A 113 1.95 1.90 -4.52
C GLY A 113 0.41 1.92 -4.42
N SER A 114 -0.13 2.30 -3.26
CA SER A 114 -1.58 2.45 -3.06
C SER A 114 -2.16 3.63 -3.84
N ALA A 115 -1.46 4.76 -3.89
CA ALA A 115 -1.86 5.91 -4.69
C ALA A 115 -1.89 5.55 -6.19
N ALA A 116 -0.83 4.92 -6.70
CA ALA A 116 -0.77 4.45 -8.08
C ALA A 116 -1.85 3.40 -8.37
N GLY A 117 -2.08 2.44 -7.46
CA GLY A 117 -3.12 1.42 -7.59
C GLY A 117 -4.53 2.02 -7.69
N THR A 118 -4.80 3.06 -6.87
CA THR A 118 -6.06 3.81 -6.89
C THR A 118 -6.25 4.53 -8.24
N TRP A 119 -5.21 5.16 -8.78
CA TRP A 119 -5.30 5.82 -10.09
C TRP A 119 -5.51 4.81 -11.24
N ILE A 120 -4.71 3.74 -11.28
CA ILE A 120 -4.78 2.72 -12.34
C ILE A 120 -6.13 1.99 -12.32
N ALA A 121 -6.56 1.52 -11.15
CA ALA A 121 -7.83 0.81 -11.03
C ALA A 121 -9.02 1.77 -11.26
N GLY A 122 -8.90 3.05 -10.89
CA GLY A 122 -9.91 4.06 -11.16
C GLY A 122 -10.11 4.33 -12.63
N LEU A 123 -9.01 4.47 -13.38
CA LEU A 123 -9.03 4.65 -14.83
C LEU A 123 -9.58 3.41 -15.55
N ARG A 124 -9.22 2.20 -15.11
CA ARG A 124 -9.78 0.93 -15.61
C ARG A 124 -11.29 0.86 -15.42
N ILE A 125 -11.77 1.07 -14.19
CA ILE A 125 -13.19 1.02 -13.85
C ILE A 125 -13.97 2.10 -14.62
N ALA A 126 -13.43 3.31 -14.74
CA ALA A 126 -14.03 4.37 -15.56
C ALA A 126 -14.09 3.96 -17.04
N GLY A 127 -13.02 3.39 -17.60
CA GLY A 127 -13.01 2.89 -18.97
C GLY A 127 -14.06 1.81 -19.23
N THR A 128 -14.28 0.89 -18.28
CA THR A 128 -15.31 -0.16 -18.38
C THR A 128 -16.74 0.37 -18.19
N LEU A 129 -16.91 1.53 -17.55
CA LEU A 129 -18.23 2.15 -17.33
C LEU A 129 -18.64 3.12 -18.45
N PHE A 130 -17.67 3.75 -19.12
CA PHE A 130 -17.91 4.75 -20.16
C PHE A 130 -17.63 4.26 -21.60
N GLY A 131 -17.15 3.02 -21.76
CA GLY A 131 -17.02 2.31 -23.04
C GLY A 131 -17.97 1.14 -23.12
#